data_AF-A0A942CFP9-F1
#
_entry.id   AF-A0A942CFP9-F1
#
_cell.length_a   1.000
_cell.length_b   1.000
_cell.length_c   1.000
_cell.angle_alpha   90.00
_cell.angle_beta   90.00
_cell.angle_gamma   90.00
#
_symmetry.space_group_name_H-M   'P 1'
#
loop_
_entity.id
_entity.type
_entity.pdbx_description
1 polymer ?
#
loop_
_entity_poly.entity_id
_entity_poly.type
_entity_poly.pdbx_seq_one_letter_code
_entity_poly.pdbx_strand_id
1 'polypeptide(L)'
;MDLPGWAPQPGGATKPGSTFPISTDEVTIERVITYATNTLLFSCKFKGDSVFYHFHQLDEKTATKVGAILHEHIGHPLTSVAQVPIPEDKD
;
A
#
# COMPACT_ATOMS: atom_id res chain seq x y z
N MET A 1 -10.52 -4.01 -1.33
CA MET A 1 -9.70 -4.05 -2.53
C MET A 1 -9.68 -5.45 -3.09
N ASP A 2 -10.48 -5.61 -4.13
CA ASP A 2 -10.36 -6.70 -5.07
C ASP A 2 -9.33 -6.24 -6.12
N LEU A 3 -8.05 -6.51 -5.86
CA LEU A 3 -6.94 -6.17 -6.74
C LEU A 3 -6.07 -7.41 -6.93
N PRO A 4 -5.79 -7.84 -8.16
CA PRO A 4 -4.94 -9.00 -8.39
C PRO A 4 -3.53 -8.73 -7.86
N GLY A 5 -3.08 -9.53 -6.90
CA GLY A 5 -1.77 -9.36 -6.25
C GLY A 5 -1.75 -8.43 -5.05
N TRP A 6 -2.92 -7.94 -4.60
CA TRP A 6 -3.06 -7.17 -3.35
C TRP A 6 -3.18 -8.08 -2.13
N ALA A 7 -2.51 -7.78 -1.01
CA ALA A 7 -1.59 -6.65 -0.80
C ALA A 7 -0.20 -6.90 -1.44
N PRO A 8 0.52 -5.83 -1.85
CA PRO A 8 1.88 -5.98 -2.35
C PRO A 8 2.76 -6.65 -1.31
N GLN A 9 3.78 -7.38 -1.77
CA GLN A 9 4.81 -7.82 -0.84
C GLN A 9 5.61 -6.61 -0.32
N PRO A 10 5.92 -6.56 0.98
CA PRO A 10 6.83 -5.56 1.51
C PRO A 10 8.20 -5.76 0.85
N GLY A 11 8.76 -4.68 0.31
CA GLY A 11 10.02 -4.67 -0.40
C GLY A 11 10.89 -3.53 0.09
N GLY A 12 12.19 -3.76 0.25
CA GLY A 12 13.13 -2.73 0.70
C GLY A 12 14.27 -3.31 1.51
N ALA A 13 15.37 -2.57 1.58
CA ALA A 13 16.50 -2.93 2.43
C ALA A 13 16.11 -2.73 3.90
N THR A 14 15.51 -3.75 4.50
CA THR A 14 15.36 -3.79 5.96
C THR A 14 16.67 -4.23 6.58
N LYS A 15 16.93 -3.81 7.83
CA LYS A 15 18.11 -4.28 8.55
C LYS A 15 18.09 -5.81 8.64
N PRO A 16 19.24 -6.49 8.56
CA PRO A 16 19.30 -7.93 8.82
C PRO A 16 18.77 -8.20 10.23
N GLY A 17 17.66 -8.95 10.34
CA GLY A 17 16.94 -9.22 11.59
C GLY A 17 15.63 -8.45 11.78
N SER A 18 15.27 -7.53 10.88
CA SER A 18 13.95 -6.89 10.89
C SER A 18 12.84 -7.90 10.58
N THR A 19 11.79 -7.87 11.40
CA THR A 19 10.58 -8.66 11.16
C THR A 19 9.79 -8.01 10.04
N PHE A 20 9.50 -8.77 8.98
CA PHE A 20 8.57 -8.33 7.97
C PHE A 20 7.14 -8.55 8.46
N PRO A 21 6.24 -7.58 8.25
CA PRO A 21 4.83 -7.79 8.46
C PRO A 21 4.33 -8.90 7.54
N ILE A 22 3.77 -9.95 8.14
CA ILE A 22 3.18 -11.08 7.42
C ILE A 22 1.75 -10.73 7.00
N SER A 23 1.10 -9.83 7.76
CA SER A 23 -0.27 -9.39 7.55
C SER A 23 -0.37 -7.86 7.46
N THR A 24 -1.28 -7.37 6.63
CA THR A 24 -1.57 -5.94 6.44
C THR A 24 -2.35 -5.31 7.60
N ASP A 25 -2.86 -6.11 8.53
CA ASP A 25 -3.49 -5.63 9.76
C ASP A 25 -2.47 -5.06 10.76
N GLU A 26 -1.24 -5.58 10.74
CA GLU A 26 -0.20 -5.17 11.69
C GLU A 26 0.56 -3.90 11.25
N VAL A 27 0.32 -3.44 10.02
CA VAL A 27 1.02 -2.27 9.45
C VAL A 27 0.09 -1.08 9.34
N THR A 28 0.60 0.09 9.72
CA THR A 28 -0.10 1.36 9.62
C THR A 28 0.41 2.14 8.43
N ILE A 29 -0.45 2.72 7.61
CA ILE A 29 -0.04 3.54 6.47
C ILE A 29 0.72 4.76 7.02
N GLU A 30 1.97 4.90 6.64
CA GLU A 30 2.81 6.02 7.09
C GLU A 30 2.73 7.16 6.09
N ARG A 31 2.92 6.86 4.80
CA ARG A 31 2.79 7.82 3.70
C ARG A 31 2.79 7.13 2.35
N VAL A 32 2.21 7.81 1.36
CA VAL A 32 2.36 7.44 -0.06
C VAL A 32 3.57 8.17 -0.61
N ILE A 33 4.48 7.45 -1.26
CA ILE A 33 5.73 8.02 -1.80
C ILE A 33 5.51 8.46 -3.24
N THR A 34 4.99 7.56 -4.06
CA THR A 34 4.64 7.89 -5.45
C THR A 34 3.59 6.93 -5.98
N TYR A 35 2.72 7.44 -6.84
CA TYR A 35 1.86 6.66 -7.71
C TYR A 35 2.17 7.13 -9.13
N ALA A 36 2.90 6.32 -9.87
CA ALA A 36 3.29 6.58 -11.26
C ALA A 36 2.61 5.58 -12.18
N THR A 37 2.64 5.81 -13.50
CA THR A 37 2.02 4.94 -14.50
C THR A 37 2.42 3.47 -14.26
N ASN A 38 1.45 2.67 -13.86
CA ASN A 38 1.59 1.24 -13.55
C ASN A 38 2.23 0.82 -12.21
N THR A 39 2.64 1.77 -11.37
CA THR A 39 3.37 1.46 -10.13
C THR A 39 2.95 2.36 -8.97
N LEU A 40 2.72 1.75 -7.80
CA LEU A 40 2.42 2.46 -6.57
C LEU A 40 3.47 2.09 -5.51
N LEU A 41 4.12 3.10 -4.96
CA LEU A 41 5.09 3.00 -3.88
C LEU A 41 4.59 3.76 -2.66
N PHE A 42 4.50 3.07 -1.53
CA PHE A 42 4.08 3.66 -0.26
C PHE A 42 4.88 3.06 0.90
N SER A 43 5.02 3.78 2.00
CA SER A 43 5.58 3.26 3.24
C SER A 43 4.48 3.03 4.28
N CYS A 44 4.61 1.93 5.00
CA CYS A 44 3.82 1.63 6.18
C CYS A 44 4.74 1.49 7.38
N LYS A 45 4.25 1.85 8.56
CA LYS A 45 4.92 1.68 9.84
C LYS A 45 4.50 0.35 10.45
N PHE A 46 5.47 -0.47 10.81
CA PHE A 46 5.30 -1.76 11.48
C PHE A 46 6.20 -1.82 12.71
N LYS A 47 5.62 -1.96 13.90
CA LYS A 47 6.36 -2.03 15.19
C LYS A 47 7.39 -0.90 15.41
N GLY A 48 7.18 0.25 14.77
CA GLY A 48 8.09 1.40 14.85
C GLY A 48 9.06 1.55 13.68
N ASP A 49 9.21 0.52 12.85
CA ASP A 49 10.02 0.54 11.62
C ASP A 49 9.18 0.92 10.40
N SER A 50 9.78 1.67 9.48
CA SER A 50 9.15 2.02 8.20
C SER A 50 9.47 0.93 7.17
N VAL A 51 8.42 0.28 6.67
CA VAL A 51 8.44 -0.78 5.66
C VAL A 51 7.90 -0.21 4.36
N PHE A 52 8.64 -0.38 3.27
CA PHE A 52 8.21 0.07 1.96
C PHE A 52 7.45 -1.03 1.24
N TYR A 53 6.45 -0.64 0.47
CA TYR A 53 5.61 -1.53 -0.31
C TYR A 53 5.59 -1.05 -1.75
N HIS A 54 5.90 -1.96 -2.66
CA HIS A 54 5.95 -1.67 -4.08
C HIS A 54 4.93 -2.54 -4.79
N PHE A 55 3.91 -1.89 -5.34
CA PHE A 55 2.89 -2.54 -6.14
C PHE A 55 3.14 -2.25 -7.61
N HIS A 56 3.57 -3.27 -8.33
CA HIS A 56 3.65 -3.24 -9.79
C HIS A 56 2.36 -3.83 -10.37
N GLN A 57 1.99 -3.46 -11.60
CA GLN A 57 0.78 -3.93 -12.30
C GLN A 57 -0.55 -3.29 -11.84
N LEU A 58 -0.53 -1.99 -11.51
CA LEU A 58 -1.74 -1.21 -11.23
C LEU A 58 -2.03 -0.23 -12.37
N ASP A 59 -3.12 -0.37 -13.13
CA ASP A 59 -3.48 0.65 -14.15
C ASP A 59 -3.36 2.09 -13.62
N GLU A 60 -2.97 3.05 -14.45
CA GLU A 60 -2.72 4.44 -14.02
C GLU A 60 -3.88 5.06 -13.24
N LYS A 61 -5.12 4.82 -13.71
CA LYS A 61 -6.35 5.24 -13.01
C LYS A 61 -6.43 4.60 -11.62
N THR A 62 -6.14 3.31 -11.53
CA THR A 62 -6.20 2.53 -10.30
C THR A 62 -5.08 2.93 -9.34
N ALA A 63 -3.84 3.09 -9.82
CA ALA A 63 -2.71 3.58 -9.03
C ALA A 63 -3.00 4.95 -8.40
N THR A 64 -3.60 5.86 -9.19
CA THR A 64 -4.01 7.19 -8.72
C THR A 64 -5.09 7.11 -7.65
N LYS A 65 -6.13 6.29 -7.86
CA LYS A 65 -7.20 6.08 -6.88
C LYS A 65 -6.69 5.44 -5.60
N VAL A 66 -5.90 4.37 -5.70
CA VAL A 66 -5.31 3.69 -4.54
C VAL A 66 -4.37 4.64 -3.80
N GLY A 67 -3.56 5.42 -4.54
CA GLY A 67 -2.70 6.46 -3.97
C GLY A 67 -3.50 7.50 -3.18
N ALA A 68 -4.63 7.98 -3.72
CA ALA A 68 -5.52 8.90 -3.03
C ALA A 68 -6.15 8.28 -1.77
N ILE A 69 -6.67 7.04 -1.85
CA ILE A 69 -7.25 6.34 -0.70
C ILE A 69 -6.19 6.13 0.38
N LEU A 70 -4.99 5.66 0.03
CA LEU A 70 -3.90 5.50 0.98
C LEU A 70 -3.52 6.83 1.64
N HIS A 71 -3.54 7.93 0.88
CA HIS A 71 -3.24 9.26 1.39
C HIS A 71 -4.31 9.73 2.41
N GLU A 72 -5.59 9.50 2.13
CA GLU A 72 -6.67 9.81 3.07
C GLU A 72 -6.64 8.93 4.34
N HIS A 73 -6.13 7.70 4.21
CA HIS A 73 -6.03 6.74 5.30
C HIS A 73 -4.63 6.68 5.96
N ILE A 74 -3.80 7.71 5.81
CA ILE A 74 -2.54 7.81 6.56
C ILE A 74 -2.84 7.76 8.07
N GLY A 75 -2.06 6.97 8.81
CA GLY A 75 -2.26 6.71 10.23
C GLY A 75 -3.26 5.60 10.55
N HIS A 76 -3.94 5.04 9.54
CA HIS A 76 -4.82 3.87 9.70
C HIS A 76 -4.11 2.58 9.27
N PRO A 77 -4.55 1.41 9.76
CA PRO A 77 -3.98 0.14 9.34
C PRO A 77 -4.29 -0.14 7.86
N LEU A 78 -3.33 -0.73 7.14
CA LEU A 78 -3.44 -0.98 5.70
C LEU A 78 -4.63 -1.88 5.35
N THR A 79 -5.05 -2.75 6.28
CA THR A 79 -6.28 -3.54 6.19
C THR A 79 -7.54 -2.69 5.98
N SER A 80 -7.62 -1.48 6.55
CA SER A 80 -8.77 -0.58 6.36
C SER A 80 -8.91 -0.19 4.88
N VAL A 81 -7.78 0.04 4.19
CA VAL A 81 -7.78 0.34 2.77
C VAL A 81 -8.05 -0.90 1.93
N ALA A 82 -7.60 -2.06 2.38
CA ALA A 82 -7.93 -3.35 1.76
C ALA A 82 -9.42 -3.69 1.84
N GLN A 83 -10.24 -3.00 2.64
CA GLN A 83 -11.69 -3.14 2.65
C GLN A 83 -12.40 -2.10 1.78
N VAL A 84 -11.72 -1.03 1.38
CA VAL A 84 -12.28 -0.03 0.47
C VAL A 84 -12.40 -0.63 -0.94
N PRO A 85 -13.59 -0.66 -1.55
CA PRO A 85 -13.73 -0.99 -2.96
C PRO A 85 -13.13 0.14 -3.79
N ILE A 86 -12.28 -0.18 -4.77
CA ILE A 86 -11.86 0.82 -5.74
C ILE A 86 -13.07 1.03 -6.64
N PRO A 87 -13.64 2.24 -6.72
CA PRO A 87 -14.75 2.46 -7.63
C PRO A 87 -14.25 2.17 -9.05
N GLU A 88 -14.83 1.16 -9.71
CA GLU A 88 -14.69 0.98 -11.16
C GLU A 88 -15.15 2.29 -11.80
N ASP A 89 -14.27 2.92 -12.57
CA ASP A 89 -14.60 4.13 -13.32
C ASP A 89 -15.63 3.70 -14.38
N LYS A 90 -16.91 3.91 -14.09
CA LYS A 90 -17.97 3.88 -15.09
C LYS A 90 -17.96 5.26 -15.77
N ASP A 91 -17.12 5.44 -16.78
CA ASP A 91 -17.41 6.21 -18.01
C ASP A 91 -16.29 6.03 -19.06
#